data_AF-A0A4Q5GI80-F1
#
_entry.id   AF-A0A4Q5GI80-F1
#
_cell.length_a   1.000
_cell.length_b   1.000
_cell.length_c   1.000
_cell.angle_alpha   90.00
_cell.angle_beta   90.00
_cell.angle_gamma   90.00
#
_symmetry.space_group_name_H-M   'P 1'
#
loop_
_entity.id
_entity.type
_entity.pdbx_description
1 polymer ?
#
loop_
_entity_poly.entity_id
_entity_poly.type
_entity_poly.pdbx_seq_one_letter_code
_entity_poly.pdbx_strand_id
1 'polypeptide(L)'
;MLNKNSTLPDTARLKAILEDPDTILQIENPTEKMQLAAVQKKPELIGHLPFATEKVQLSAVITSAESIFLIHNPSPTACFVAMEGILGLSLFPGRTVLKAAKELVLQMQKDKAGERPSTAAIEKFMKEVEPFKN
;
A
#
# COMPACT_ATOMS: atom_id res chain seq x y z
N MET A 1 1.54 23.62 -26.51
CA MET A 1 1.62 23.78 -25.04
C MET A 1 2.87 23.04 -24.58
N LEU A 2 3.88 23.76 -24.07
CA LEU A 2 5.14 23.17 -23.62
C LEU A 2 4.95 22.58 -22.21
N ASN A 3 5.16 21.26 -22.08
CA ASN A 3 5.20 20.58 -20.79
C ASN A 3 6.41 21.10 -19.98
N LYS A 4 6.14 21.92 -18.96
CA LYS A 4 7.17 22.54 -18.09
C LYS A 4 7.94 21.53 -17.24
N ASN A 5 7.56 20.25 -17.23
CA ASN A 5 8.18 19.21 -16.41
C ASN A 5 9.17 18.33 -17.20
N SER A 6 9.37 18.58 -18.49
CA SER A 6 10.20 17.73 -19.37
C SER A 6 11.72 17.94 -19.27
N THR A 7 12.22 18.85 -18.43
CA THR A 7 13.66 19.27 -18.48
C THR A 7 14.45 19.18 -17.18
N LEU A 8 13.87 18.74 -16.05
CA LEU A 8 14.65 18.57 -14.81
C LEU A 8 15.34 17.21 -14.77
N PRO A 9 16.64 17.14 -14.43
CA PRO A 9 17.32 15.87 -14.21
C PRO A 9 16.67 15.10 -13.05
N ASP A 10 16.74 13.78 -13.08
CA ASP A 10 16.12 12.91 -12.08
C ASP A 10 16.53 13.24 -10.64
N THR A 11 17.75 13.75 -10.43
CA THR A 11 18.23 14.24 -9.14
C THR A 11 17.46 15.45 -8.64
N ALA A 12 17.13 16.40 -9.53
CA ALA A 12 16.35 17.58 -9.19
C ALA A 12 14.87 17.22 -8.94
N ARG A 13 14.30 16.32 -9.74
CA ARG A 13 12.95 15.78 -9.52
C ARG A 13 12.83 15.05 -8.18
N LEU A 14 13.82 14.21 -7.85
CA LEU A 14 13.86 13.52 -6.57
C LEU A 14 13.98 14.50 -5.40
N LYS A 15 14.82 15.54 -5.53
CA LYS A 15 14.94 16.59 -4.51
C LYS A 15 13.61 17.32 -4.30
N ALA A 16 12.92 17.67 -5.38
CA ALA A 16 11.60 18.31 -5.31
C ALA A 16 10.57 17.41 -4.60
N ILE A 17 10.55 16.09 -4.88
CA ILE A 17 9.69 15.13 -4.16
C ILE A 17 10.03 15.06 -2.66
N LEU A 18 11.32 15.13 -2.31
CA LEU A 18 11.75 15.11 -0.90
C LEU A 18 11.33 16.39 -0.15
N GLU A 19 11.24 17.53 -0.84
CA GLU A 19 10.74 18.79 -0.30
C GLU A 19 9.20 18.80 -0.23
N ASP A 20 8.54 18.41 -1.32
CA ASP A 20 7.09 18.30 -1.46
C ASP A 20 6.70 16.98 -2.16
N PRO A 21 6.24 15.95 -1.41
CA PRO A 21 5.86 14.65 -1.96
C PRO A 21 4.80 14.71 -3.06
N ASP A 22 3.88 15.68 -3.02
CA ASP A 22 2.81 15.83 -4.01
C ASP A 22 3.37 16.15 -5.42
N THR A 23 4.62 16.61 -5.51
CA THR A 23 5.35 16.79 -6.77
C THR A 23 5.33 15.53 -7.64
N ILE A 24 5.28 14.33 -7.05
CA ILE A 24 5.24 13.08 -7.81
C ILE A 24 4.03 12.99 -8.75
N LEU A 25 2.90 13.60 -8.39
CA LEU A 25 1.67 13.60 -9.17
C LEU A 25 1.82 14.38 -10.50
N GLN A 26 2.86 15.20 -10.60
CA GLN A 26 3.20 16.00 -11.78
C GLN A 26 4.27 15.33 -12.67
N ILE A 27 4.79 14.17 -12.26
CA ILE A 27 5.82 13.43 -12.99
C ILE A 27 5.14 12.32 -13.79
N GLU A 28 5.28 12.38 -15.10
CA GLU A 28 4.89 11.29 -15.98
C GLU A 28 5.85 10.10 -15.78
N ASN A 29 5.30 8.92 -15.48
CA ASN A 29 6.05 7.68 -15.23
C ASN A 29 7.16 7.82 -14.16
N PRO A 30 6.82 8.12 -12.89
CA PRO A 30 7.82 8.28 -11.83
C PRO A 30 8.57 6.96 -11.61
N THR A 31 9.90 7.06 -11.47
CA THR A 31 10.76 5.89 -11.20
C THR A 31 10.43 5.26 -9.84
N GLU A 32 10.77 3.98 -9.63
CA GLU A 32 10.56 3.32 -8.32
C GLU A 32 11.19 4.12 -7.17
N LYS A 33 12.36 4.73 -7.40
CA LYS A 33 13.04 5.58 -6.40
C LYS A 33 12.23 6.82 -6.03
N MET A 34 11.60 7.46 -7.02
CA MET A 34 10.72 8.62 -6.82
C MET A 34 9.46 8.21 -6.07
N GLN A 35 8.86 7.08 -6.45
CA GLN A 35 7.70 6.51 -5.77
C GLN A 35 7.99 6.21 -4.31
N LEU A 36 9.12 5.55 -4.01
CA LEU A 36 9.57 5.30 -2.64
C LEU A 36 9.73 6.59 -1.83
N ALA A 37 10.40 7.60 -2.39
CA ALA A 37 10.60 8.88 -1.71
C ALA A 37 9.28 9.58 -1.37
N ALA A 38 8.29 9.52 -2.27
CA ALA A 38 6.98 10.10 -2.04
C ALA A 38 6.20 9.35 -0.95
N VAL A 39 6.06 8.02 -1.07
CA VAL A 39 5.23 7.25 -0.12
C VAL A 39 5.84 7.12 1.27
N GLN A 40 7.16 7.25 1.41
CA GLN A 40 7.81 7.33 2.72
C GLN A 40 7.46 8.60 3.50
N LYS A 41 7.13 9.68 2.80
CA LYS A 41 6.72 10.96 3.40
C LYS A 41 5.20 11.12 3.49
N LYS A 42 4.48 10.63 2.48
CA LYS A 42 3.05 10.79 2.31
C LYS A 42 2.45 9.48 1.76
N PRO A 43 2.19 8.49 2.62
CA PRO A 43 1.88 7.12 2.18
C PRO A 43 0.55 7.02 1.40
N GLU A 44 -0.38 7.96 1.58
CA GLU A 44 -1.62 8.04 0.81
C GLU A 44 -1.42 8.28 -0.69
N LEU A 45 -0.24 8.78 -1.09
CA LEU A 45 0.11 8.95 -2.51
C LEU A 45 0.16 7.62 -3.27
N ILE A 46 0.25 6.48 -2.57
CA ILE A 46 0.18 5.15 -3.20
C ILE A 46 -1.11 4.96 -4.02
N GLY A 47 -2.21 5.62 -3.64
CA GLY A 47 -3.48 5.58 -4.37
C GLY A 47 -3.41 6.20 -5.76
N HIS A 48 -2.40 7.04 -6.02
CA HIS A 48 -2.14 7.68 -7.31
C HIS A 48 -1.05 6.97 -8.13
N LEU A 49 -0.50 5.85 -7.63
CA LEU A 49 0.57 5.09 -8.26
C LEU A 49 0.06 3.71 -8.72
N PRO A 50 -0.69 3.62 -9.82
CA PRO A 50 -1.38 2.39 -10.25
C PRO A 50 -0.42 1.22 -10.58
N PHE A 51 0.85 1.51 -10.84
CA PHE A 51 1.89 0.52 -11.16
C PHE A 51 2.97 0.42 -10.07
N ALA A 52 2.64 0.76 -8.83
CA ALA A 52 3.54 0.65 -7.70
C ALA A 52 3.99 -0.82 -7.48
N THR A 53 5.31 -1.03 -7.44
CA THR A 53 5.90 -2.34 -7.17
C THR A 53 5.58 -2.80 -5.74
N GLU A 54 5.70 -4.10 -5.47
CA GLU A 54 5.51 -4.63 -4.10
C GLU A 54 6.37 -3.88 -3.07
N LYS A 55 7.59 -3.47 -3.43
CA LYS A 55 8.47 -2.68 -2.57
C LYS A 55 7.91 -1.30 -2.23
N VAL A 56 7.33 -0.60 -3.20
CA VAL A 56 6.69 0.71 -2.98
C VAL A 56 5.44 0.54 -2.12
N GLN A 57 4.63 -0.49 -2.40
CA GLN A 57 3.46 -0.84 -1.60
C GLN A 57 3.83 -1.14 -0.14
N LEU A 58 4.88 -1.95 0.08
CA LEU A 58 5.41 -2.25 1.41
C LEU A 58 5.88 -0.99 2.13
N SER A 59 6.59 -0.11 1.44
CA SER A 59 7.03 1.16 2.02
C SER A 59 5.85 2.01 2.48
N ALA A 60 4.76 2.07 1.71
CA ALA A 60 3.55 2.80 2.11
C ALA A 60 2.88 2.17 3.34
N VAL A 61 2.70 0.84 3.36
CA VAL A 61 2.00 0.18 4.48
C VAL A 61 2.80 0.11 5.77
N ILE A 62 4.14 0.09 5.69
CA ILE A 62 5.00 0.19 6.88
C ILE A 62 4.88 1.60 7.50
N THR A 63 4.75 2.64 6.67
CA THR A 63 4.54 4.02 7.14
C THR A 63 3.12 4.24 7.66
N SER A 64 2.10 3.71 7.00
CA SER A 64 0.71 3.68 7.47
C SER A 64 -0.02 2.47 6.89
N ALA A 65 -0.39 1.53 7.76
CA ALA A 65 -1.02 0.28 7.38
C ALA A 65 -2.34 0.51 6.61
N GLU A 66 -3.08 1.57 6.93
CA GLU A 66 -4.34 1.97 6.26
C GLU A 66 -4.17 2.29 4.78
N SER A 67 -2.95 2.63 4.34
CA SER A 67 -2.62 2.89 2.94
C SER A 67 -2.89 1.67 2.04
N ILE A 68 -2.95 0.47 2.62
CA ILE A 68 -3.34 -0.76 1.90
C ILE A 68 -4.68 -0.62 1.18
N PHE A 69 -5.62 0.13 1.76
CA PHE A 69 -6.95 0.31 1.19
C PHE A 69 -6.97 1.23 -0.03
N LEU A 70 -5.90 2.01 -0.25
CA LEU A 70 -5.73 2.89 -1.40
C LEU A 70 -5.08 2.17 -2.60
N ILE A 71 -4.47 1.00 -2.36
CA ILE A 71 -3.75 0.26 -3.40
C ILE A 71 -4.75 -0.52 -4.28
N HIS A 72 -4.70 -0.29 -5.59
CA HIS A 72 -5.61 -0.94 -6.54
C HIS A 72 -5.39 -2.46 -6.64
N ASN A 73 -4.13 -2.90 -6.73
CA ASN A 73 -3.76 -4.32 -6.76
C ASN A 73 -2.70 -4.60 -5.70
N PRO A 74 -3.10 -4.81 -4.43
CA PRO A 74 -2.16 -5.02 -3.36
C PRO A 74 -1.48 -6.39 -3.47
N SER A 75 -0.18 -6.40 -3.20
CA SER A 75 0.62 -7.61 -3.08
C SER A 75 0.22 -8.40 -1.81
N PRO A 76 0.31 -9.74 -1.82
CA PRO A 76 0.02 -10.54 -0.63
C PRO A 76 0.85 -10.12 0.59
N THR A 77 2.12 -9.75 0.37
CA THR A 77 3.03 -9.30 1.43
C THR A 77 2.59 -7.96 2.02
N ALA A 78 2.19 -6.99 1.19
CA ALA A 78 1.68 -5.72 1.70
C ALA A 78 0.35 -5.89 2.46
N CYS A 79 -0.54 -6.78 1.99
CA CYS A 79 -1.76 -7.12 2.72
C CYS A 79 -1.46 -7.70 4.09
N PHE A 80 -0.51 -8.64 4.17
CA PHE A 80 -0.09 -9.25 5.42
C PHE A 80 0.46 -8.23 6.41
N VAL A 81 1.45 -7.44 6.01
CA VAL A 81 2.06 -6.41 6.87
C VAL A 81 1.02 -5.40 7.35
N ALA A 82 0.12 -4.97 6.46
CA ALA A 82 -0.93 -4.03 6.83
C ALA A 82 -1.93 -4.63 7.83
N MET A 83 -2.37 -5.87 7.63
CA MET A 83 -3.33 -6.52 8.56
C MET A 83 -2.69 -6.87 9.89
N GLU A 84 -1.40 -7.23 9.90
CA GLU A 84 -0.63 -7.41 11.14
C GLU A 84 -0.63 -6.12 11.97
N GLY A 85 -0.34 -4.98 11.34
CA GLY A 85 -0.37 -3.67 11.99
C GLY A 85 -1.78 -3.23 12.43
N ILE A 86 -2.78 -3.34 11.56
CA ILE A 86 -4.16 -2.90 11.83
C ILE A 86 -4.82 -3.73 12.95
N LEU A 87 -4.57 -5.03 12.98
CA LEU A 87 -5.20 -5.95 13.93
C LEU A 87 -4.34 -6.19 15.18
N GLY A 88 -3.13 -5.62 15.24
CA GLY A 88 -2.19 -5.82 16.35
C GLY A 88 -1.79 -7.28 16.55
N LEU A 89 -1.60 -8.00 15.45
CA LEU A 89 -1.26 -9.43 15.46
C LEU A 89 0.26 -9.64 15.41
N SER A 90 0.68 -10.85 15.74
CA SER A 90 2.02 -11.34 15.47
C SER A 90 1.89 -12.72 14.85
N LEU A 91 2.16 -12.82 13.55
CA LEU A 91 1.92 -14.03 12.75
C LEU A 91 3.17 -14.42 11.97
N PHE A 92 3.37 -15.71 11.75
CA PHE A 92 4.38 -16.15 10.80
C PHE A 92 3.92 -15.93 9.35
N PRO A 93 4.78 -15.36 8.47
CA PRO A 93 4.44 -15.19 7.07
C PRO A 93 4.46 -16.55 6.34
N GLY A 94 3.29 -17.17 6.25
CA GLY A 94 3.06 -18.43 5.52
C GLY A 94 2.20 -18.22 4.28
N ARG A 95 2.32 -19.11 3.27
CA ARG A 95 1.50 -19.03 2.04
C ARG A 95 -0.01 -18.89 2.31
N THR A 96 -0.52 -19.61 3.31
CA THR A 96 -1.91 -19.53 3.75
C THR A 96 -2.24 -18.16 4.34
N VAL A 97 -1.42 -17.67 5.27
CA VAL A 97 -1.62 -16.38 5.95
C VAL A 97 -1.56 -15.21 4.95
N LEU A 98 -0.61 -15.24 4.01
CA LEU A 98 -0.49 -14.23 2.95
C LEU A 98 -1.73 -14.20 2.04
N LYS A 99 -2.25 -15.39 1.68
CA LYS A 99 -3.47 -15.51 0.88
C LYS A 99 -4.68 -14.99 1.66
N ALA A 100 -4.84 -15.40 2.91
CA ALA A 100 -5.94 -14.98 3.78
C ALA A 100 -5.94 -13.46 3.99
N ALA A 101 -4.77 -12.86 4.22
CA ALA A 101 -4.63 -11.42 4.37
C ALA A 101 -5.03 -10.67 3.09
N LYS A 102 -4.63 -11.18 1.91
CA LYS A 102 -5.05 -10.58 0.64
C LYS A 102 -6.55 -10.68 0.41
N GLU A 103 -7.16 -11.83 0.70
CA GLU A 103 -8.61 -12.00 0.60
C GLU A 103 -9.35 -11.04 1.54
N LEU A 104 -8.89 -10.88 2.77
CA LEU A 104 -9.45 -9.94 3.75
C LEU A 104 -9.41 -8.50 3.22
N VAL A 105 -8.26 -8.04 2.74
CA VAL A 105 -8.11 -6.68 2.19
C VAL A 105 -9.04 -6.45 1.00
N LEU A 106 -9.11 -7.40 0.06
CA LEU A 106 -9.99 -7.29 -1.11
C LEU A 106 -11.47 -7.28 -0.72
N GLN A 107 -11.86 -8.02 0.32
CA GLN A 107 -13.23 -7.97 0.84
C GLN A 107 -13.52 -6.61 1.49
N MET A 108 -12.62 -6.11 2.34
CA MET A 108 -12.78 -4.80 2.99
C MET A 108 -12.84 -3.63 1.99
N GLN A 109 -12.12 -3.73 0.86
CA GLN A 109 -12.21 -2.74 -0.23
C GLN A 109 -13.59 -2.76 -0.92
N LYS A 110 -14.21 -3.94 -1.07
CA LYS A 110 -15.57 -4.07 -1.62
C LYS A 110 -16.63 -3.56 -0.65
N ASP A 111 -16.47 -3.85 0.65
CA ASP A 111 -17.45 -3.48 1.68
C ASP A 111 -17.62 -1.95 1.82
N LYS A 112 -16.54 -1.17 1.57
CA LYS A 112 -16.60 0.30 1.52
C LYS A 112 -17.56 0.84 0.43
N ALA A 113 -17.96 0.02 -0.54
CA ALA A 113 -18.78 0.43 -1.67
C ALA A 113 -20.29 0.09 -1.55
N GLY A 114 -20.77 -0.60 -0.48
CA GLY A 114 -22.20 -0.97 -0.48
C GLY A 114 -22.90 -1.52 0.77
N GLU A 115 -22.29 -2.28 1.70
CA GLU A 115 -23.02 -2.94 2.81
C GLU A 115 -22.04 -3.52 3.87
N ARG A 116 -22.44 -3.69 5.14
CA ARG A 116 -21.61 -4.38 6.19
C ARG A 116 -21.52 -5.90 5.90
N PRO A 117 -20.45 -6.66 6.28
CA PRO A 117 -19.54 -6.40 7.41
C PRO A 117 -18.06 -6.80 7.22
N SER A 118 -17.15 -5.83 7.39
CA SER A 118 -15.74 -6.11 7.66
C SER A 118 -15.54 -7.02 8.89
N THR A 119 -16.46 -7.00 9.85
CA THR A 119 -16.43 -7.85 11.06
C THR A 119 -16.43 -9.35 10.74
N ALA A 120 -17.28 -9.83 9.82
CA ALA A 120 -17.31 -11.25 9.49
C ALA A 120 -16.07 -11.70 8.71
N ALA A 121 -15.53 -10.83 7.85
CA ALA A 121 -14.29 -11.07 7.13
C ALA A 121 -13.11 -11.19 8.11
N ILE A 122 -13.04 -10.30 9.11
CA ILE A 122 -12.03 -10.34 10.17
C ILE A 122 -12.19 -11.62 11.00
N GLU A 123 -13.40 -12.00 11.42
CA GLU A 123 -13.62 -13.25 12.15
C GLU A 123 -13.20 -14.49 11.37
N LYS A 124 -13.52 -14.56 10.07
CA LYS A 124 -13.07 -15.64 9.18
C LYS A 124 -11.54 -15.68 9.12
N PHE A 125 -10.90 -14.53 8.88
CA PHE A 125 -9.44 -14.42 8.84
C PHE A 125 -8.82 -14.89 10.15
N MET A 126 -9.35 -14.46 11.29
CA MET A 126 -8.85 -14.81 12.62
C MET A 126 -8.93 -16.32 12.92
N LYS A 127 -9.97 -17.00 12.43
CA LYS A 127 -10.07 -18.47 12.51
C LYS A 127 -9.06 -19.18 11.61
N GLU A 128 -8.82 -18.65 10.41
CA GLU A 128 -7.88 -19.24 9.45
C GLU A 128 -6.42 -19.10 9.90
N VAL A 129 -6.08 -17.97 10.54
CA VAL A 129 -4.71 -17.70 11.00
C VAL A 129 -4.42 -18.15 12.44
N GLU A 130 -5.42 -18.61 13.18
CA GLU A 130 -5.28 -19.09 14.57
C GLU A 130 -4.13 -20.10 14.75
N PRO A 131 -3.97 -21.13 13.88
CA PRO A 131 -2.91 -22.12 14.04
C PRO A 131 -1.49 -21.57 13.83
N PHE A 132 -1.36 -20.31 13.38
CA PHE A 132 -0.11 -19.66 13.02
C PHE A 132 0.23 -18.47 13.93
N LYS A 133 -0.51 -18.28 15.02
CA LYS A 133 -0.18 -17.32 16.08
C LYS A 133 1.01 -17.81 16.90
N ASN A 134 1.84 -16.85 17.33
CA ASN A 134 2.96 -17.09 18.25
C ASN A 134 2.48 -17.46 19.65
#